data_AF-A0AB74ITT2-F1
#
_entry.id   AF-A0AB74ITT2-F1
#
_cell.length_a   1.000
_cell.length_b   1.000
_cell.length_c   1.000
_cell.angle_alpha   90.00
_cell.angle_beta   90.00
_cell.angle_gamma   90.00
#
_symmetry.space_group_name_H-M   'P 1'
#
loop_
_entity.id
_entity.type
_entity.pdbx_description
1 polymer ?
#
loop_
_entity_poly.entity_id
_entity_poly.type
_entity_poly.pdbx_seq_one_letter_code
_entity_poly.pdbx_strand_id
1 'polypeptide(L)'
;MRSLLPLTVAALVVCALGRPSPTTQPRSLSADPPRLTIRPPTRASNATSLESTVWNPPSDMVNPLEQVWERTLKRRGANTTENEYWLIPKLMANNGSIKYCVNWNNTETVTSPQRVLIARALQKSMQEWVDVLVGFDGFPLTTVDVNVVSYAAKSVNQIQGDTTGLDINTVTQNSKGEPECDPRCYRTKYLDSRTGMSECPGGDKSSYDMVLRLETMPTYPGINILGIATKDWQRMHPGYFLSHANDEEMFVLRHEIGHSFGLLDFPDGPIGNQGGFLMIRPDYIIHVAEFDAWMLRDWWRKTKAHRNW
;
A
#
# COMPACT_ATOMS: atom_id res chain seq x y z
N MET A 1 17.26 11.32 29.31
CA MET A 1 16.82 9.96 28.94
C MET A 1 16.11 10.05 27.59
N ARG A 2 16.76 9.58 26.51
CA ARG A 2 16.20 9.63 25.15
C ARG A 2 15.28 8.41 24.96
N SER A 3 13.99 8.67 24.75
CA SER A 3 13.02 7.62 24.42
C SER A 3 13.23 7.22 22.96
N LEU A 4 13.67 5.99 22.75
CA LEU A 4 13.72 5.32 21.45
C LEU A 4 12.28 4.92 21.09
N LEU A 5 11.67 5.59 20.11
CA LEU A 5 10.46 5.07 19.46
C LEU A 5 10.83 3.76 18.73
N PRO A 6 10.05 2.68 18.90
CA PRO A 6 10.30 1.45 18.15
C PRO A 6 9.92 1.66 16.68
N LEU A 7 10.87 1.37 15.77
CA LEU A 7 10.59 1.16 14.36
C LEU A 7 9.56 0.03 14.24
N THR A 8 8.36 0.34 13.79
CA THR A 8 7.36 -0.66 13.44
C THR A 8 7.81 -1.36 12.16
N VAL A 9 7.87 -2.68 12.23
CA VAL A 9 8.44 -3.59 11.23
C VAL A 9 7.83 -3.39 9.84
N ALA A 10 8.70 -3.16 8.84
CA ALA A 10 8.37 -3.12 7.42
C ALA A 10 7.70 -4.43 6.96
N ALA A 11 6.67 -4.32 6.13
CA ALA A 11 6.11 -5.44 5.38
C ALA A 11 7.15 -5.89 4.35
N LEU A 12 7.59 -7.16 4.41
CA LEU A 12 8.52 -7.76 3.46
C LEU A 12 7.74 -8.77 2.62
N VAL A 13 7.59 -8.50 1.33
CA VAL A 13 7.14 -9.53 0.37
C VAL A 13 8.30 -10.52 0.17
N VAL A 14 8.16 -11.73 0.72
CA VAL A 14 9.14 -12.82 0.59
C VAL A 14 8.55 -13.93 -0.27
N CYS A 15 9.01 -14.08 -1.51
CA CYS A 15 8.78 -15.29 -2.30
C CYS A 15 9.93 -16.29 -2.08
N ALA A 16 9.64 -17.42 -1.43
CA ALA A 16 10.58 -18.53 -1.28
C ALA A 16 10.16 -19.70 -2.20
N LEU A 17 11.04 -20.10 -3.13
CA LEU A 17 10.89 -21.31 -3.95
C LEU A 17 11.84 -22.39 -3.43
N GLY A 18 11.30 -23.40 -2.75
CA GLY A 18 12.05 -24.61 -2.37
C GLY A 18 11.75 -25.77 -3.33
N ARG A 19 12.79 -26.39 -3.91
CA ARG A 19 12.68 -27.67 -4.62
C ARG A 19 12.75 -28.83 -3.60
N PRO A 20 11.84 -29.82 -3.65
CA PRO A 20 11.95 -30.99 -2.77
C PRO A 20 12.95 -32.01 -3.33
N SER A 21 13.85 -32.50 -2.47
CA SER A 21 14.65 -33.71 -2.71
C SER A 21 13.87 -34.96 -2.29
N PRO A 22 14.01 -36.10 -2.99
CA PRO A 22 13.19 -37.29 -2.75
C PRO A 22 13.72 -38.05 -1.52
N THR A 23 12.87 -38.23 -0.50
CA THR A 23 13.11 -39.18 0.59
C THR A 23 12.00 -40.23 0.57
N THR A 24 12.37 -41.48 0.31
CA THR A 24 11.50 -42.66 0.44
C THR A 24 11.17 -42.90 1.91
N GLN A 25 9.89 -42.91 2.27
CA GLN A 25 9.38 -43.41 3.55
C GLN A 25 8.16 -44.34 3.38
N PRO A 26 7.92 -45.24 4.35
CA PRO A 26 7.04 -46.39 4.19
C PRO A 26 5.55 -46.02 4.28
N ARG A 27 4.74 -46.84 3.61
CA ARG A 27 3.29 -46.70 3.46
C ARG A 27 2.57 -46.84 4.81
N SER A 28 2.17 -45.71 5.38
CA SER A 28 1.23 -45.59 6.49
C SER A 28 -0.15 -45.20 5.92
N LEU A 29 -1.18 -45.97 6.26
CA LEU A 29 -2.59 -45.64 6.02
C LEU A 29 -3.02 -44.54 7.01
N SER A 30 -2.63 -43.30 6.73
CA SER A 30 -3.29 -42.12 7.28
C SER A 30 -4.28 -41.62 6.25
N ALA A 31 -5.53 -41.36 6.65
CA ALA A 31 -6.43 -40.57 5.81
C ALA A 31 -5.73 -39.25 5.47
N ASP A 32 -5.65 -38.92 4.18
CA ASP A 32 -5.12 -37.63 3.76
C ASP A 32 -5.94 -36.52 4.46
N PRO A 33 -5.28 -35.49 5.03
CA PRO A 33 -6.01 -34.33 5.52
C PRO A 33 -6.89 -33.79 4.39
N PRO A 34 -8.12 -33.31 4.68
CA PRO A 34 -9.01 -32.82 3.65
C PRO A 34 -8.28 -31.76 2.82
N ARG A 35 -8.14 -32.04 1.52
CA ARG A 35 -7.52 -31.13 0.57
C ARG A 35 -8.37 -29.86 0.54
N LEU A 36 -7.89 -28.80 1.20
CA LEU A 36 -8.52 -27.48 1.17
C LEU A 36 -8.69 -27.08 -0.30
N THR A 37 -9.94 -27.04 -0.76
CA THR A 37 -10.25 -26.56 -2.09
C THR A 37 -10.19 -25.04 -2.03
N ILE A 38 -9.09 -24.48 -2.55
CA ILE A 38 -8.86 -23.03 -2.55
C ILE A 38 -9.88 -22.37 -3.49
N ARG A 39 -10.52 -21.30 -3.00
CA ARG A 39 -11.44 -20.49 -3.80
C ARG A 39 -10.67 -19.85 -4.98
N PRO A 40 -11.16 -19.96 -6.21
CA PRO A 40 -10.57 -19.25 -7.34
C PRO A 40 -10.58 -17.74 -7.11
N PRO A 41 -9.53 -17.02 -7.54
CA PRO A 41 -9.51 -15.57 -7.41
C PRO A 41 -10.63 -14.94 -8.24
N THR A 42 -11.33 -13.99 -7.63
CA THR A 42 -12.34 -13.16 -8.30
C THR A 42 -11.91 -11.71 -8.15
N ARG A 43 -11.79 -10.98 -9.27
CA ARG A 43 -11.50 -9.54 -9.24
C ARG A 43 -12.61 -8.81 -8.51
N ALA A 44 -12.28 -7.88 -7.62
CA ALA A 44 -13.24 -7.13 -6.84
C ALA A 44 -14.32 -6.47 -7.73
N SER A 45 -13.92 -5.86 -8.86
CA SER A 45 -14.87 -5.25 -9.81
C SER A 45 -15.92 -6.21 -10.40
N ASN A 46 -15.70 -7.52 -10.31
CA ASN A 46 -16.59 -8.55 -10.86
C ASN A 46 -17.31 -9.35 -9.76
N ALA A 47 -17.05 -9.04 -8.49
CA ALA A 47 -17.58 -9.78 -7.36
C ALA A 47 -18.96 -9.25 -6.96
N THR A 48 -20.01 -10.02 -7.20
CA THR A 48 -21.39 -9.66 -6.85
C THR A 48 -21.60 -9.45 -5.34
N SER A 49 -20.77 -10.08 -4.50
CA SER A 49 -20.82 -9.85 -3.04
C SER A 49 -20.52 -8.39 -2.67
N LEU A 50 -19.75 -7.68 -3.48
CA LEU A 50 -19.41 -6.28 -3.24
C LEU A 50 -20.53 -5.30 -3.60
N GLU A 51 -21.62 -5.76 -4.22
CA GLU A 51 -22.86 -4.96 -4.37
C GLU A 51 -23.54 -4.70 -3.02
N SER A 52 -23.24 -5.51 -1.99
CA SER A 52 -23.73 -5.26 -0.63
C SER A 52 -23.19 -3.95 -0.08
N THR A 53 -24.10 -3.10 0.40
CA THR A 53 -23.79 -1.82 1.07
C THR A 53 -23.62 -1.97 2.58
N VAL A 54 -23.79 -3.19 3.12
CA VAL A 54 -23.64 -3.52 4.54
C VAL A 54 -22.67 -4.68 4.73
N TRP A 55 -22.17 -4.86 5.96
CA TRP A 55 -21.32 -5.99 6.32
C TRP A 55 -22.06 -7.32 6.16
N ASN A 56 -21.85 -7.97 5.02
CA ASN A 56 -22.44 -9.25 4.66
C ASN A 56 -21.49 -10.04 3.73
N PRO A 57 -20.28 -10.39 4.20
CA PRO A 57 -19.35 -11.18 3.39
C PRO A 57 -19.92 -12.58 3.11
N PRO A 58 -19.48 -13.24 2.01
CA PRO A 58 -19.75 -14.66 1.78
C PRO A 58 -19.44 -15.50 3.04
N SER A 59 -20.27 -16.50 3.33
CA SER A 59 -20.18 -17.27 4.58
C SER A 59 -18.82 -17.96 4.77
N ASP A 60 -18.16 -18.33 3.67
CA ASP A 60 -16.84 -18.93 3.67
C ASP A 60 -15.69 -17.94 3.92
N MET A 61 -15.95 -16.63 3.85
CA MET A 61 -14.99 -15.58 4.15
C MET A 61 -15.06 -15.08 5.59
N VAL A 62 -16.16 -15.29 6.31
CA VAL A 62 -16.36 -14.78 7.69
C VAL A 62 -15.23 -15.20 8.63
N ASN A 63 -14.94 -16.51 8.72
CA ASN A 63 -13.89 -17.02 9.60
C ASN A 63 -12.48 -16.58 9.15
N PRO A 64 -12.12 -16.64 7.85
CA PRO A 64 -10.87 -16.06 7.37
C PRO A 64 -10.70 -14.57 7.67
N LEU A 65 -11.75 -13.75 7.53
CA LEU A 65 -11.71 -12.31 7.84
C LEU A 65 -11.45 -12.06 9.34
N GLU A 66 -12.06 -12.86 10.22
CA GLU A 66 -11.76 -12.76 11.66
C GLU A 66 -10.30 -13.12 11.94
N GLN A 67 -9.76 -14.16 11.31
CA GLN A 67 -8.34 -14.52 11.45
C GLN A 67 -7.40 -13.43 10.92
N VAL A 68 -7.76 -12.75 9.82
CA VAL A 68 -7.04 -11.56 9.32
C VAL A 68 -7.02 -10.48 10.39
N TRP A 69 -8.16 -10.21 11.01
CA TRP A 69 -8.30 -9.18 12.04
C TRP A 69 -7.50 -9.51 13.30
N GLU A 70 -7.60 -10.74 13.82
CA GLU A 70 -6.82 -11.22 14.95
C GLU A 70 -5.30 -11.09 14.72
N ARG A 71 -4.82 -11.50 13.52
CA ARG A 71 -3.42 -11.34 13.14
C ARG A 71 -3.02 -9.87 13.07
N THR A 72 -3.90 -9.02 12.58
CA THR A 72 -3.71 -7.57 12.52
C THR A 72 -3.51 -6.99 13.92
N LEU A 73 -4.42 -7.30 14.86
CA LEU A 73 -4.33 -6.86 16.25
C LEU A 73 -3.07 -7.39 16.94
N LYS A 74 -2.71 -8.66 16.69
CA LYS A 74 -1.48 -9.25 17.25
C LYS A 74 -0.22 -8.55 16.75
N ARG A 75 -0.17 -8.18 15.46
CA ARG A 75 1.02 -7.56 14.84
C ARG A 75 1.11 -6.07 15.10
N ARG A 76 -0.02 -5.34 15.15
CA ARG A 76 -0.05 -3.87 15.19
C ARG A 76 -0.60 -3.29 16.50
N GLY A 77 -1.22 -4.11 17.35
CA GLY A 77 -1.85 -3.69 18.61
C GLY A 77 -3.34 -3.33 18.46
N ALA A 78 -4.04 -3.26 19.59
CA ALA A 78 -5.49 -3.01 19.65
C ALA A 78 -5.91 -1.67 19.04
N ASN A 79 -5.06 -0.66 19.17
CA ASN A 79 -5.31 0.70 18.74
C ASN A 79 -4.85 0.97 17.29
N THR A 80 -4.71 -0.07 16.46
CA THR A 80 -4.14 0.11 15.13
C THR A 80 -4.99 1.01 14.23
N THR A 81 -6.32 1.03 14.40
CA THR A 81 -7.24 1.85 13.58
C THR A 81 -7.27 3.32 14.01
N GLU A 82 -6.66 3.65 15.15
CA GLU A 82 -6.56 5.02 15.67
C GLU A 82 -5.46 5.82 14.95
N ASN A 83 -4.58 5.15 14.20
CA ASN A 83 -3.41 5.80 13.61
C ASN A 83 -3.76 6.71 12.42
N GLU A 84 -3.58 8.03 12.58
CA GLU A 84 -3.84 9.06 11.55
C GLU A 84 -3.01 8.91 10.26
N TYR A 85 -1.99 8.07 10.31
CA TYR A 85 -1.07 7.86 9.20
C TYR A 85 -1.60 6.84 8.17
N TRP A 86 -2.69 6.12 8.47
CA TRP A 86 -3.33 5.26 7.45
C TRP A 86 -4.02 6.07 6.36
N LEU A 87 -4.24 5.46 5.20
CA LEU A 87 -4.89 6.12 4.06
C LEU A 87 -6.32 6.55 4.36
N ILE A 88 -7.12 5.79 5.11
CA ILE A 88 -8.51 6.18 5.40
C ILE A 88 -8.59 7.51 6.14
N PRO A 89 -7.91 7.73 7.28
CA PRO A 89 -7.85 9.05 7.92
C PRO A 89 -7.35 10.15 6.99
N LYS A 90 -6.30 9.90 6.20
CA LYS A 90 -5.80 10.88 5.20
C LYS A 90 -6.86 11.24 4.16
N LEU A 91 -7.61 10.26 3.66
CA LEU A 91 -8.69 10.48 2.71
C LEU A 91 -9.83 11.30 3.33
N MET A 92 -10.22 11.01 4.58
CA MET A 92 -11.27 11.74 5.27
C MET A 92 -10.85 13.18 5.58
N ALA A 93 -9.63 13.39 6.07
CA ALA A 93 -9.10 14.71 6.41
C ALA A 93 -9.01 15.64 5.18
N ASN A 94 -8.92 15.06 3.98
CA ASN A 94 -8.64 15.80 2.75
C ASN A 94 -9.71 15.62 1.68
N ASN A 95 -10.91 15.18 2.08
CA ASN A 95 -12.08 15.00 1.22
C ASN A 95 -11.75 14.24 -0.08
N GLY A 96 -11.00 13.13 0.05
CA GLY A 96 -10.60 12.29 -1.06
C GLY A 96 -9.40 12.77 -1.88
N SER A 97 -8.70 13.84 -1.49
CA SER A 97 -7.46 14.27 -2.16
C SER A 97 -6.21 13.75 -1.45
N ILE A 98 -5.31 13.10 -2.20
CA ILE A 98 -4.01 12.59 -1.72
C ILE A 98 -2.90 13.22 -2.56
N LYS A 99 -1.97 13.90 -1.89
CA LYS A 99 -0.77 14.47 -2.51
C LYS A 99 0.42 13.53 -2.30
N TYR A 100 1.13 13.23 -3.38
CA TYR A 100 2.33 12.40 -3.39
C TYR A 100 3.58 13.26 -3.57
N CYS A 101 4.61 12.95 -2.78
CA CYS A 101 6.00 13.27 -3.12
C CYS A 101 6.68 12.04 -3.73
N VAL A 102 7.37 12.22 -4.86
CA VAL A 102 8.16 11.14 -5.48
C VAL A 102 9.62 11.28 -5.08
N ASN A 103 10.10 10.31 -4.32
CA ASN A 103 11.50 10.21 -3.94
C ASN A 103 12.29 9.48 -5.04
N TRP A 104 12.90 10.25 -5.94
CA TRP A 104 13.68 9.75 -7.07
C TRP A 104 15.15 9.55 -6.67
N ASN A 105 15.41 8.44 -5.96
CA ASN A 105 16.78 8.03 -5.59
C ASN A 105 17.36 7.10 -6.67
N ASN A 106 17.61 7.67 -7.85
CA ASN A 106 18.19 7.00 -9.01
C ASN A 106 19.30 7.89 -9.62
N THR A 107 20.24 7.30 -10.36
CA THR A 107 21.23 8.04 -11.17
C THR A 107 20.64 8.55 -12.49
N GLU A 108 19.62 7.88 -13.02
CA GLU A 108 18.96 8.27 -14.26
C GLU A 108 18.03 9.48 -14.06
N THR A 109 17.59 10.07 -15.16
CA THR A 109 16.61 11.16 -15.19
C THR A 109 15.19 10.63 -15.34
N VAL A 110 14.21 11.36 -14.81
CA VAL A 110 12.79 11.14 -15.09
C VAL A 110 12.27 12.20 -16.06
N THR A 111 11.82 11.74 -17.22
CA THR A 111 11.26 12.57 -18.29
C THR A 111 9.85 13.04 -17.96
N SER A 112 9.38 14.11 -18.61
CA SER A 112 7.99 14.58 -18.46
C SER A 112 6.94 13.49 -18.78
N PRO A 113 7.06 12.71 -19.89
CA PRO A 113 6.15 11.59 -20.13
C PRO A 113 6.17 10.52 -19.03
N GLN A 114 7.34 10.19 -18.48
CA GLN A 114 7.44 9.25 -17.34
C GLN A 114 6.78 9.80 -16.08
N ARG A 115 6.86 11.11 -15.81
CA ARG A 115 6.13 11.73 -14.69
C ARG A 115 4.60 11.60 -14.85
N VAL A 116 4.09 11.79 -16.06
CA VAL A 116 2.67 11.57 -16.37
C VAL A 116 2.26 10.12 -16.11
N LEU A 117 3.12 9.16 -16.49
CA LEU A 117 2.90 7.74 -16.19
C LEU A 117 2.89 7.46 -14.68
N ILE A 118 3.79 8.07 -13.91
CA ILE A 118 3.82 7.95 -12.44
C ILE A 118 2.51 8.44 -11.82
N ALA A 119 2.07 9.64 -12.17
CA ALA A 119 0.82 10.19 -11.65
C ALA A 119 -0.39 9.31 -12.01
N ARG A 120 -0.47 8.84 -13.26
CA ARG A 120 -1.56 7.97 -13.72
C ARG A 120 -1.59 6.63 -12.99
N ALA A 121 -0.45 5.99 -12.80
CA ALA A 121 -0.36 4.71 -12.11
C ALA A 121 -0.79 4.83 -10.64
N LEU A 122 -0.36 5.90 -9.96
CA LEU A 122 -0.79 6.20 -8.59
C LEU A 122 -2.30 6.43 -8.50
N GLN A 123 -2.85 7.26 -9.40
CA GLN A 123 -4.29 7.53 -9.48
C GLN A 123 -5.09 6.26 -9.71
N LYS A 124 -4.74 5.46 -10.72
CA LYS A 124 -5.46 4.22 -11.07
C LYS A 124 -5.42 3.23 -9.91
N SER A 125 -4.24 2.94 -9.37
CA SER A 125 -4.09 1.94 -8.31
C SER A 125 -4.75 2.36 -6.99
N MET A 126 -4.74 3.66 -6.64
CA MET A 126 -5.46 4.16 -5.47
C MET A 126 -6.98 4.08 -5.67
N GLN A 127 -7.47 4.45 -6.86
CA GLN A 127 -8.90 4.40 -7.18
C GLN A 127 -9.44 2.97 -7.10
N GLU A 128 -8.69 1.97 -7.57
CA GLU A 128 -9.10 0.55 -7.46
C GLU A 128 -9.37 0.12 -6.00
N TRP A 129 -8.60 0.63 -5.03
CA TRP A 129 -8.86 0.37 -3.61
C TRP A 129 -9.99 1.22 -3.03
N VAL A 130 -10.16 2.46 -3.49
CA VAL A 130 -11.26 3.32 -3.03
C VAL A 130 -12.60 2.80 -3.56
N ASP A 131 -12.65 2.30 -4.80
CA ASP A 131 -13.84 1.73 -5.43
C ASP A 131 -14.48 0.62 -4.59
N VAL A 132 -13.69 -0.19 -3.89
CA VAL A 132 -14.24 -1.27 -3.05
C VAL A 132 -14.98 -0.76 -1.81
N LEU A 133 -14.74 0.49 -1.42
CA LEU A 133 -15.43 1.16 -0.31
C LEU A 133 -16.61 2.01 -0.76
N VAL A 134 -16.69 2.42 -2.02
CA VAL A 134 -17.77 3.29 -2.53
C VAL A 134 -19.14 2.65 -2.27
N GLY A 135 -20.02 3.40 -1.59
CA GLY A 135 -21.37 2.95 -1.24
C GLY A 135 -21.46 1.92 -0.10
N PHE A 136 -20.32 1.45 0.43
CA PHE A 136 -20.29 0.48 1.52
C PHE A 136 -20.28 1.17 2.88
N ASP A 137 -21.22 0.78 3.76
CA ASP A 137 -21.26 1.11 5.18
C ASP A 137 -21.08 2.61 5.46
N GLY A 138 -21.73 3.45 4.64
CA GLY A 138 -21.71 4.91 4.76
C GLY A 138 -20.39 5.59 4.39
N PHE A 139 -19.47 4.90 3.69
CA PHE A 139 -18.22 5.52 3.22
C PHE A 139 -18.53 6.75 2.34
N PRO A 140 -17.99 7.94 2.67
CA PRO A 140 -18.51 9.19 2.12
C PRO A 140 -17.92 9.57 0.76
N LEU A 141 -16.84 8.91 0.32
CA LEU A 141 -16.16 9.25 -0.93
C LEU A 141 -16.62 8.35 -2.07
N THR A 142 -16.73 8.94 -3.25
CA THR A 142 -17.01 8.22 -4.51
C THR A 142 -15.80 8.09 -5.41
N THR A 143 -14.80 8.97 -5.22
CA THR A 143 -13.59 9.05 -6.02
C THR A 143 -12.42 9.50 -5.14
N VAL A 144 -11.20 9.27 -5.62
CA VAL A 144 -9.98 9.84 -5.05
C VAL A 144 -9.28 10.70 -6.09
N ASP A 145 -8.70 11.81 -5.66
CA ASP A 145 -7.86 12.68 -6.48
C ASP A 145 -6.40 12.58 -6.02
N VAL A 146 -5.56 11.97 -6.85
CA VAL A 146 -4.15 11.71 -6.55
C VAL A 146 -3.26 12.64 -7.35
N ASN A 147 -2.51 13.49 -6.64
CA ASN A 147 -1.66 14.50 -7.25
C ASN A 147 -0.19 14.26 -6.90
N VAL A 148 0.69 14.22 -7.90
CA VAL A 148 2.14 14.30 -7.64
C VAL A 148 2.54 15.77 -7.60
N VAL A 149 2.88 16.27 -6.41
CA VAL A 149 3.13 17.70 -6.18
C VAL A 149 4.61 18.03 -5.99
N SER A 150 5.42 17.03 -5.66
CA SER A 150 6.83 17.25 -5.40
C SER A 150 7.70 16.05 -5.76
N TYR A 151 8.97 16.34 -6.00
CA TYR A 151 10.03 15.36 -6.23
C TYR A 151 11.18 15.62 -5.27
N ALA A 152 11.79 14.56 -4.75
CA ALA A 152 13.11 14.63 -4.15
C ALA A 152 14.12 13.96 -5.07
N ALA A 153 15.22 14.65 -5.40
CA ALA A 153 16.24 14.16 -6.32
C ALA A 153 17.64 14.69 -5.94
N LYS A 154 18.71 14.12 -6.50
CA LYS A 154 20.08 14.61 -6.25
C LYS A 154 20.33 15.93 -6.96
N SER A 155 19.62 16.20 -8.05
CA SER A 155 19.73 17.44 -8.83
C SER A 155 18.40 17.74 -9.53
N VAL A 156 18.09 19.03 -9.68
CA VAL A 156 16.93 19.50 -10.45
C VAL A 156 16.97 18.98 -11.88
N ASN A 157 18.16 18.82 -12.46
CA ASN A 157 18.34 18.33 -13.83
C ASN A 157 17.88 16.88 -14.02
N GLN A 158 17.67 16.12 -12.94
CA GLN A 158 17.09 14.78 -13.05
C GLN A 158 15.60 14.81 -13.37
N ILE A 159 14.91 15.92 -13.09
CA ILE A 159 13.47 16.08 -13.31
C ILE A 159 13.29 16.88 -14.60
N GLN A 160 13.20 16.21 -15.75
CA GLN A 160 13.31 16.87 -17.07
C GLN A 160 12.00 17.42 -17.62
N GLY A 161 12.05 18.45 -18.47
CA GLY A 161 10.86 19.07 -19.08
C GLY A 161 10.23 20.13 -18.17
N ASP A 162 8.97 20.47 -18.42
CA ASP A 162 8.28 21.47 -17.60
C ASP A 162 8.00 20.95 -16.18
N THR A 163 8.48 21.70 -15.19
CA THR A 163 8.31 21.43 -13.76
C THR A 163 7.50 22.52 -13.08
N THR A 164 6.79 23.35 -13.84
CA THR A 164 5.90 24.38 -13.31
C THR A 164 4.88 23.74 -12.36
N GLY A 165 4.80 24.26 -11.14
CA GLY A 165 3.90 23.74 -10.10
C GLY A 165 4.44 22.55 -9.30
N LEU A 166 5.62 22.00 -9.64
CA LEU A 166 6.30 20.99 -8.84
C LEU A 166 7.30 21.64 -7.88
N ASP A 167 7.32 21.16 -6.65
CA ASP A 167 8.42 21.43 -5.72
C ASP A 167 9.52 20.37 -5.88
N ILE A 168 10.75 20.79 -6.17
CA ILE A 168 11.88 19.89 -6.37
C ILE A 168 12.86 20.07 -5.24
N ASN A 169 12.84 19.14 -4.30
CA ASN A 169 13.75 19.12 -3.18
C ASN A 169 15.08 18.44 -3.55
N THR A 170 16.16 19.20 -3.52
CA THR A 170 17.53 18.68 -3.70
C THR A 170 18.42 18.91 -2.48
N VAL A 171 17.88 19.49 -1.41
CA VAL A 171 18.67 19.93 -0.24
C VAL A 171 18.49 18.99 0.95
N THR A 172 17.33 18.36 1.10
CA THR A 172 17.11 17.37 2.15
C THR A 172 17.67 16.02 1.73
N GLN A 173 18.47 15.44 2.60
CA GLN A 173 18.96 14.08 2.47
C GLN A 173 18.61 13.29 3.72
N ASN A 174 18.35 11.99 3.52
CA ASN A 174 18.18 11.06 4.63
C ASN A 174 19.54 10.79 5.32
N SER A 175 19.53 9.96 6.38
CA SER A 175 20.74 9.60 7.12
C SER A 175 21.82 8.87 6.30
N LYS A 176 21.50 8.43 5.08
CA LYS A 176 22.42 7.79 4.13
C LYS A 176 22.91 8.74 3.02
N GLY A 177 22.52 10.01 3.06
CA GLY A 177 22.87 11.00 2.02
C GLY A 177 22.03 10.86 0.74
N GLU A 178 20.93 10.11 0.77
CA GLU A 178 20.04 9.95 -0.38
C GLU A 178 18.99 11.07 -0.38
N PRO A 179 18.50 11.52 -1.55
CA PRO A 179 17.44 12.52 -1.61
C PRO A 179 16.23 12.08 -0.79
N GLU A 180 15.64 13.01 -0.05
CA GLU A 180 14.47 12.76 0.78
C GLU A 180 13.38 13.83 0.54
N CYS A 181 12.13 13.39 0.38
CA CYS A 181 10.97 14.28 0.43
C CYS A 181 11.00 15.10 1.72
N ASP A 182 10.85 16.44 1.65
CA ASP A 182 11.10 17.29 2.82
C ASP A 182 10.17 16.88 3.98
N PRO A 183 10.71 16.38 5.11
CA PRO A 183 9.89 15.89 6.21
C PRO A 183 9.06 17.00 6.86
N ARG A 184 9.39 18.28 6.64
CA ARG A 184 8.61 19.44 7.07
C ARG A 184 7.35 19.67 6.23
N CYS A 185 7.22 19.02 5.08
CA CYS A 185 6.05 19.14 4.21
C CYS A 185 5.09 17.95 4.32
N TYR A 186 5.37 16.99 5.21
CA TYR A 186 4.49 15.84 5.41
C TYR A 186 3.24 16.21 6.21
N ARG A 187 2.08 16.20 5.56
CA ARG A 187 0.82 16.81 6.03
C ARG A 187 0.29 16.21 7.34
N THR A 188 0.37 14.89 7.52
CA THR A 188 -0.12 14.23 8.74
C THR A 188 0.57 14.70 10.02
N LYS A 189 1.79 15.27 9.95
CA LYS A 189 2.44 15.90 11.13
C LYS A 189 1.71 17.13 11.66
N TYR A 190 0.86 17.74 10.84
CA TYR A 190 0.22 19.02 11.12
C TYR A 190 -1.26 18.92 11.45
N LEU A 191 -1.83 17.71 11.60
CA LEU A 191 -3.26 17.53 11.89
C LEU A 191 -3.72 18.27 13.15
N ASP A 192 -2.87 18.31 14.19
CA ASP A 192 -3.14 19.03 15.45
C ASP A 192 -2.34 20.35 15.58
N SER A 193 -1.73 20.82 14.49
CA SER A 193 -0.83 21.97 14.55
C SER A 193 -1.60 23.29 14.64
N ARG A 194 -1.30 24.09 15.68
CA ARG A 194 -1.80 25.46 15.82
C ARG A 194 -1.11 26.46 14.89
N THR A 195 0.13 26.17 14.49
CA THR A 195 0.93 27.01 13.59
C THR A 195 0.80 26.60 12.13
N GLY A 196 0.02 25.55 11.85
CA GLY A 196 -0.13 24.98 10.51
C GLY A 196 1.21 24.51 9.95
N MET A 197 1.36 24.64 8.63
CA MET A 197 2.51 24.17 7.85
C MET A 197 3.61 25.24 7.66
N SER A 198 3.82 26.12 8.63
CA SER A 198 4.79 27.23 8.53
C SER A 198 6.24 26.78 8.31
N GLU A 199 6.56 25.54 8.66
CA GLU A 199 7.89 24.95 8.48
C GLU A 199 8.11 24.34 7.09
N CYS A 200 7.04 24.08 6.34
CA CYS A 200 7.14 23.59 4.96
C CYS A 200 7.51 24.75 4.03
N PRO A 201 8.68 24.73 3.36
CA PRO A 201 9.13 25.88 2.56
C PRO A 201 8.15 26.34 1.48
N GLY A 202 7.44 25.40 0.83
CA GLY A 202 6.39 25.72 -0.14
C GLY A 202 4.95 25.64 0.40
N GLY A 203 4.78 25.55 1.72
CA GLY A 203 3.49 25.51 2.39
C GLY A 203 2.57 24.40 1.88
N ASP A 204 1.28 24.69 1.77
CA ASP A 204 0.29 23.70 1.30
C ASP A 204 0.56 23.20 -0.13
N LYS A 205 1.15 24.03 -1.00
CA LYS A 205 1.46 23.64 -2.39
C LYS A 205 2.49 22.52 -2.48
N SER A 206 3.44 22.50 -1.55
CA SER A 206 4.47 21.46 -1.43
C SER A 206 4.11 20.33 -0.47
N SER A 207 2.97 20.44 0.22
CA SER A 207 2.53 19.45 1.21
C SER A 207 2.20 18.11 0.57
N TYR A 208 2.53 17.00 1.23
CA TYR A 208 2.22 15.66 0.75
C TYR A 208 1.78 14.72 1.88
N ASP A 209 1.03 13.68 1.51
CA ASP A 209 0.49 12.64 2.41
C ASP A 209 1.18 11.30 2.28
N MET A 210 1.76 11.06 1.10
CA MET A 210 2.35 9.78 0.73
C MET A 210 3.66 10.01 0.01
N VAL A 211 4.61 9.11 0.22
CA VAL A 211 5.87 9.10 -0.53
C VAL A 211 5.94 7.87 -1.43
N LEU A 212 6.17 8.09 -2.73
CA LEU A 212 6.57 7.01 -3.64
C LEU A 212 8.10 7.02 -3.76
N ARG A 213 8.76 6.00 -3.22
CA ARG A 213 10.20 5.80 -3.33
C ARG A 213 10.51 4.95 -4.55
N LEU A 214 11.09 5.58 -5.57
CA LEU A 214 11.56 4.92 -6.77
C LEU A 214 13.08 4.80 -6.71
N GLU A 215 13.55 3.66 -6.23
CA GLU A 215 14.95 3.42 -5.93
C GLU A 215 15.33 1.94 -6.10
N THR A 216 16.63 1.65 -6.11
CA THR A 216 17.11 0.27 -6.14
C THR A 216 16.61 -0.50 -4.92
N MET A 217 16.02 -1.67 -5.14
CA MET A 217 15.52 -2.52 -4.07
C MET A 217 16.67 -3.28 -3.38
N PRO A 218 16.60 -3.50 -2.07
CA PRO A 218 17.58 -4.33 -1.38
C PRO A 218 17.52 -5.76 -1.91
N THR A 219 18.67 -6.34 -2.20
CA THR A 219 18.80 -7.74 -2.64
C THR A 219 19.29 -8.60 -1.48
N TYR A 220 18.57 -9.68 -1.18
CA TYR A 220 19.01 -10.68 -0.21
C TYR A 220 19.16 -12.04 -0.89
N PRO A 221 20.19 -12.84 -0.56
CA PRO A 221 20.33 -14.18 -1.13
C PRO A 221 19.05 -15.01 -0.97
N GLY A 222 18.48 -15.45 -2.09
CA GLY A 222 17.27 -16.28 -2.10
C GLY A 222 15.94 -15.55 -1.87
N ILE A 223 15.93 -14.21 -1.79
CA ILE A 223 14.70 -13.42 -1.63
C ILE A 223 14.65 -12.33 -2.70
N ASN A 224 13.58 -12.35 -3.50
CA ASN A 224 13.28 -11.30 -4.46
C ASN A 224 12.23 -10.34 -3.86
N ILE A 225 12.65 -9.12 -3.52
CA ILE A 225 11.76 -8.08 -2.99
C ILE A 225 11.36 -7.15 -4.12
N LEU A 226 10.10 -7.21 -4.53
CA LEU A 226 9.56 -6.35 -5.59
C LEU A 226 9.13 -4.99 -5.07
N GLY A 227 8.57 -4.96 -3.85
CA GLY A 227 8.09 -3.76 -3.19
C GLY A 227 8.17 -3.87 -1.67
N ILE A 228 8.14 -2.70 -1.02
CA ILE A 228 8.03 -2.56 0.43
C ILE A 228 7.15 -1.34 0.67
N ALA A 229 6.25 -1.41 1.65
CA ALA A 229 5.47 -0.25 2.04
C ALA A 229 5.24 -0.16 3.54
N THR A 230 4.79 1.03 3.92
CA THR A 230 4.23 1.33 5.22
C THR A 230 2.93 2.12 5.03
N LYS A 231 2.39 2.63 6.14
CA LYS A 231 1.28 3.58 6.16
C LYS A 231 1.52 4.89 5.38
N ASP A 232 2.79 5.27 5.18
CA ASP A 232 3.15 6.61 4.64
C ASP A 232 3.91 6.59 3.33
N TRP A 233 4.39 5.42 2.90
CA TRP A 233 5.19 5.33 1.69
C TRP A 233 5.13 3.95 1.06
N GLN A 234 5.30 3.92 -0.25
CA GLN A 234 5.58 2.72 -1.04
C GLN A 234 6.97 2.83 -1.64
N ARG A 235 7.68 1.71 -1.77
CA ARG A 235 9.02 1.62 -2.36
C ARG A 235 9.03 0.49 -3.36
N MET A 236 9.54 0.77 -4.55
CA MET A 236 9.78 -0.25 -5.58
C MET A 236 10.84 0.21 -6.59
N HIS A 237 11.30 -0.72 -7.40
CA HIS A 237 12.30 -0.44 -8.43
C HIS A 237 11.72 0.46 -9.54
N PRO A 238 12.42 1.55 -9.95
CA PRO A 238 11.93 2.47 -10.98
C PRO A 238 11.71 1.78 -12.34
N GLY A 239 12.59 0.85 -12.71
CA GLY A 239 12.46 0.09 -13.95
C GLY A 239 11.19 -0.77 -14.02
N TYR A 240 10.82 -1.44 -12.92
CA TYR A 240 9.56 -2.16 -12.83
C TYR A 240 8.39 -1.18 -12.93
N PHE A 241 8.41 -0.11 -12.12
CA PHE A 241 7.33 0.87 -12.07
C PHE A 241 7.05 1.43 -13.47
N LEU A 242 8.08 1.96 -14.14
CA LEU A 242 7.90 2.64 -15.42
C LEU A 242 7.52 1.67 -16.55
N SER A 243 7.95 0.41 -16.48
CA SER A 243 7.57 -0.60 -17.47
C SER A 243 6.08 -0.98 -17.40
N HIS A 244 5.50 -0.92 -16.19
CA HIS A 244 4.12 -1.36 -15.94
C HIS A 244 3.14 -0.23 -15.64
N ALA A 245 3.58 1.04 -15.66
CA ALA A 245 2.77 2.19 -15.26
C ALA A 245 1.48 2.38 -16.09
N ASN A 246 1.34 1.68 -17.21
CA ASN A 246 0.18 1.77 -18.09
C ASN A 246 -0.44 0.40 -18.44
N ASP A 247 -0.13 -0.67 -17.70
CA ASP A 247 -0.68 -2.00 -17.94
C ASP A 247 -1.30 -2.62 -16.67
N GLU A 248 -1.80 -3.85 -16.79
CA GLU A 248 -2.41 -4.59 -15.68
C GLU A 248 -1.38 -5.24 -14.75
N GLU A 249 -0.11 -5.29 -15.11
CA GLU A 249 0.96 -5.91 -14.34
C GLU A 249 1.53 -4.98 -13.25
N MET A 250 0.95 -3.79 -13.05
CA MET A 250 1.24 -2.86 -11.94
C MET A 250 0.78 -3.39 -10.56
N PHE A 251 0.89 -4.70 -10.33
CA PHE A 251 0.42 -5.37 -9.12
C PHE A 251 1.23 -5.02 -7.87
N VAL A 252 2.53 -4.71 -7.99
CA VAL A 252 3.35 -4.36 -6.83
C VAL A 252 2.83 -3.08 -6.20
N LEU A 253 2.59 -2.03 -7.01
CA LEU A 253 2.02 -0.79 -6.49
C LEU A 253 0.65 -1.01 -5.86
N ARG A 254 -0.22 -1.82 -6.49
CA ARG A 254 -1.53 -2.16 -5.90
C ARG A 254 -1.37 -2.84 -4.53
N HIS A 255 -0.48 -3.82 -4.43
CA HIS A 255 -0.19 -4.54 -3.20
C HIS A 255 0.34 -3.58 -2.12
N GLU A 256 1.34 -2.77 -2.46
CA GLU A 256 1.96 -1.80 -1.56
C GLU A 256 0.98 -0.73 -1.06
N ILE A 257 0.01 -0.30 -1.88
CA ILE A 257 -1.07 0.59 -1.44
C ILE A 257 -1.99 -0.11 -0.44
N GLY A 258 -2.24 -1.42 -0.58
CA GLY A 258 -3.00 -2.21 0.39
C GLY A 258 -2.43 -2.12 1.80
N HIS A 259 -1.09 -2.13 1.94
CA HIS A 259 -0.44 -1.89 3.22
C HIS A 259 -0.69 -0.49 3.77
N SER A 260 -0.77 0.53 2.92
CA SER A 260 -1.07 1.90 3.34
C SER A 260 -2.52 2.08 3.82
N PHE A 261 -3.41 1.16 3.45
CA PHE A 261 -4.74 1.04 4.07
C PHE A 261 -4.75 0.29 5.40
N GLY A 262 -3.67 -0.42 5.75
CA GLY A 262 -3.53 -1.17 7.01
C GLY A 262 -3.38 -2.68 6.83
N LEU A 263 -3.61 -3.19 5.62
CA LEU A 263 -3.63 -4.63 5.34
C LEU A 263 -2.24 -5.26 5.55
N LEU A 264 -2.23 -6.54 5.94
CA LEU A 264 -1.02 -7.32 6.19
C LEU A 264 -0.64 -8.16 4.97
N ASP A 265 0.64 -8.51 4.88
CA ASP A 265 1.08 -9.64 4.05
C ASP A 265 0.62 -10.97 4.63
N PHE A 266 0.43 -11.95 3.75
CA PHE A 266 0.18 -13.34 4.12
C PHE A 266 1.15 -14.31 3.40
N PRO A 267 2.48 -14.20 3.66
CA PRO A 267 3.49 -15.02 2.97
C PRO A 267 3.40 -16.50 3.36
N ASP A 268 2.83 -16.80 4.54
CA ASP A 268 2.67 -18.16 5.06
C ASP A 268 1.58 -18.96 4.34
N GLY A 269 0.87 -18.35 3.38
CA GLY A 269 -0.11 -19.02 2.55
C GLY A 269 -1.57 -18.73 2.93
N PRO A 270 -2.51 -19.55 2.41
CA PRO A 270 -3.94 -19.30 2.50
C PRO A 270 -4.46 -19.14 3.93
N ILE A 271 -5.53 -18.36 4.09
CA ILE A 271 -6.27 -18.25 5.34
C ILE A 271 -7.58 -19.02 5.17
N GLY A 272 -7.68 -20.19 5.78
CA GLY A 272 -8.77 -21.12 5.49
C GLY A 272 -8.75 -21.55 4.01
N ASN A 273 -9.88 -21.38 3.32
CA ASN A 273 -10.01 -21.65 1.89
C ASN A 273 -9.66 -20.45 0.99
N GLN A 274 -9.25 -19.31 1.57
CA GLN A 274 -8.93 -18.08 0.83
C GLN A 274 -7.44 -18.06 0.47
N GLY A 275 -7.13 -18.23 -0.82
CA GLY A 275 -5.75 -18.24 -1.32
C GLY A 275 -5.53 -17.46 -2.62
N GLY A 276 -6.58 -16.88 -3.20
CA GLY A 276 -6.54 -16.12 -4.44
C GLY A 276 -6.80 -14.62 -4.21
N PHE A 277 -5.90 -13.94 -3.49
CA PHE A 277 -6.03 -12.52 -3.19
C PHE A 277 -4.67 -11.79 -3.25
N LEU A 278 -4.68 -10.49 -3.52
CA LEU A 278 -3.49 -9.69 -3.79
C LEU A 278 -2.52 -9.65 -2.60
N MET A 279 -3.04 -9.57 -1.37
CA MET A 279 -2.20 -9.47 -0.16
C MET A 279 -1.51 -10.79 0.26
N ILE A 280 -1.74 -11.91 -0.44
CA ILE A 280 -1.04 -13.18 -0.18
C ILE A 280 0.27 -13.30 -1.00
N ARG A 281 0.15 -13.08 -2.31
CA ARG A 281 1.13 -13.39 -3.35
C ARG A 281 0.76 -12.62 -4.62
N PRO A 282 1.30 -11.42 -4.82
CA PRO A 282 0.88 -10.58 -5.94
C PRO A 282 1.44 -11.07 -7.29
N ASP A 283 2.38 -12.03 -7.30
CA ASP A 283 2.90 -12.70 -8.50
C ASP A 283 1.93 -13.70 -9.14
N TYR A 284 0.83 -14.04 -8.45
CA TYR A 284 -0.25 -14.88 -8.99
C TYR A 284 -1.57 -14.12 -9.17
N ILE A 285 -1.81 -13.10 -8.34
CA ILE A 285 -3.02 -12.28 -8.34
C ILE A 285 -2.63 -10.82 -8.55
N ILE A 286 -2.80 -10.32 -9.76
CA ILE A 286 -2.28 -9.00 -10.18
C ILE A 286 -3.24 -7.82 -9.96
N HIS A 287 -4.39 -8.07 -9.32
CA HIS A 287 -5.48 -7.12 -9.13
C HIS A 287 -6.08 -7.23 -7.72
N VAL A 288 -6.78 -6.18 -7.27
CA VAL A 288 -7.55 -6.24 -6.01
C VAL A 288 -8.64 -7.32 -6.14
N ALA A 289 -8.55 -8.37 -5.34
CA ALA A 289 -9.51 -9.47 -5.36
C ALA A 289 -10.67 -9.21 -4.38
N GLU A 290 -11.74 -10.00 -4.52
CA GLU A 290 -12.91 -9.95 -3.65
C GLU A 290 -12.55 -10.10 -2.16
N PHE A 291 -11.62 -10.99 -1.82
CA PHE A 291 -11.19 -11.14 -0.44
C PHE A 291 -10.41 -9.91 0.07
N ASP A 292 -9.57 -9.29 -0.78
CA ASP A 292 -8.91 -8.03 -0.44
C ASP A 292 -9.91 -6.90 -0.16
N ALA A 293 -10.95 -6.83 -0.98
CA ALA A 293 -12.02 -5.87 -0.82
C ALA A 293 -12.76 -6.06 0.52
N TRP A 294 -13.09 -7.30 0.89
CA TRP A 294 -13.71 -7.59 2.18
C TRP A 294 -12.79 -7.32 3.37
N MET A 295 -11.47 -7.57 3.23
CA MET A 295 -10.50 -7.16 4.25
C MET A 295 -10.48 -5.63 4.44
N LEU A 296 -10.51 -4.86 3.36
CA LEU A 296 -10.55 -3.39 3.45
C LEU A 296 -11.90 -2.87 4.00
N ARG A 297 -13.02 -3.48 3.62
CA ARG A 297 -14.35 -3.19 4.19
C ARG A 297 -14.41 -3.47 5.69
N ASP A 298 -13.77 -4.55 6.13
CA ASP A 298 -13.64 -4.90 7.55
C ASP A 298 -12.83 -3.86 8.31
N TRP A 299 -11.74 -3.38 7.71
CA TRP A 299 -10.95 -2.29 8.25
C TRP A 299 -11.77 -0.99 8.36
N TRP A 300 -12.45 -0.59 7.28
CA TRP A 300 -13.29 0.62 7.25
C TRP A 300 -14.32 0.63 8.37
N ARG A 301 -15.15 -0.41 8.50
CA ARG A 301 -16.22 -0.43 9.51
C ARG A 301 -15.68 -0.29 10.93
N LYS A 302 -14.49 -0.84 11.20
CA LYS A 302 -13.84 -0.78 12.52
C LYS A 302 -13.19 0.58 12.77
N THR A 303 -12.56 1.17 11.76
CA THR A 303 -12.08 2.56 11.84
C THR A 303 -13.24 3.53 12.05
N LYS A 304 -14.32 3.41 11.28
CA LYS A 304 -15.54 4.21 11.41
C LYS A 304 -16.11 4.12 12.82
N ALA A 305 -16.32 2.90 13.33
CA ALA A 305 -16.84 2.67 14.67
C ALA A 305 -15.94 3.27 15.77
N HIS A 306 -14.62 3.16 15.65
CA HIS A 306 -13.69 3.77 16.61
C HIS A 306 -13.75 5.30 16.58
N ARG A 307 -13.88 5.89 15.39
CA ARG A 307 -13.79 7.34 15.18
C ARG A 307 -15.15 8.07 15.28
N ASN A 308 -16.24 7.34 15.46
CA ASN A 308 -17.61 7.86 15.47
C ASN A 308 -17.94 8.66 14.20
N TRP A 309 -17.57 8.11 13.04
CA TRP A 309 -17.94 8.63 11.72
C TRP A 309 -19.24 8.01 11.21
#